data_AF-A0A2D0L2B5-F1
#
_entry.id   AF-A0A2D0L2B5-F1
#
_cell.length_a   1.000
_cell.length_b   1.000
_cell.length_c   1.000
_cell.angle_alpha   90.00
_cell.angle_beta   90.00
_cell.angle_gamma   90.00
#
_symmetry.space_group_name_H-M   'P 1'
#
loop_
_entity.id
_entity.type
_entity.pdbx_description
1 polymer ?
#
loop_
_entity_poly.entity_id
_entity_poly.type
_entity_poly.pdbx_seq_one_letter_code
_entity_poly.pdbx_strand_id
1 'polypeptide(L)'
;MNKSVYLKKIESIEGFGAVKSNEKQSVIDAGMEAMTNEFERLTAEKFPYSPNTPCLEIHHIHTNDDGVSYDLIYMKDIARNKTDKPVTYMIGFNDRALVATVSNLEQKTVSEMFDLFTKAYRHQSDEEFIELPLSLFAKAVQREEADESVLYRKAIANMPDYRDIKGSSNEVLNFIKDRQGAEILPNLSAGIEIVLHANAFADNVINRSARLTSNAIAEVGMMKEQALSFGLKAASSKIAEIQLRGSKLAGMAGMF
;
A
#
# COMPACT_ATOMS: atom_id res chain seq x y z
N MET A 1 -18.11 8.31 -4.07
CA MET A 1 -18.22 8.89 -5.43
C MET A 1 -19.45 9.79 -5.50
N ASN A 2 -19.49 10.85 -6.31
CA ASN A 2 -20.56 11.86 -6.22
C ASN A 2 -21.78 11.51 -7.10
N LYS A 3 -22.85 11.02 -6.46
CA LYS A 3 -24.13 10.60 -7.11
C LYS A 3 -24.72 11.68 -8.04
N SER A 4 -24.51 12.96 -7.73
CA SER A 4 -24.98 14.09 -8.54
C SER A 4 -24.32 14.20 -9.93
N VAL A 5 -23.06 13.79 -10.08
CA VAL A 5 -22.35 13.80 -11.38
C VAL A 5 -22.84 12.67 -12.28
N TYR A 6 -23.08 11.49 -11.69
CA TYR A 6 -23.65 10.33 -12.37
C TYR A 6 -25.06 10.61 -12.88
N LEU A 7 -25.95 11.17 -12.04
CA LEU A 7 -27.32 11.52 -12.42
C LEU A 7 -27.35 12.48 -13.62
N LYS A 8 -26.53 13.54 -13.61
CA LYS A 8 -26.41 14.48 -14.75
C LYS A 8 -25.95 13.78 -16.04
N LYS A 9 -24.98 12.86 -15.97
CA LYS A 9 -24.52 12.09 -17.14
C LYS A 9 -25.60 11.12 -17.65
N ILE A 10 -26.41 10.52 -16.76
CA ILE A 10 -27.58 9.70 -17.15
C ILE A 10 -28.65 10.53 -17.85
N GLU A 11 -28.95 11.73 -17.34
CA GLU A 11 -29.98 12.61 -17.91
C GLU A 11 -29.65 13.04 -19.34
N SER A 12 -28.37 13.04 -19.71
CA SER A 12 -27.89 13.28 -21.08
C SER A 12 -27.83 12.04 -22.00
N ILE A 13 -28.19 10.84 -21.54
CA ILE A 13 -28.22 9.65 -22.41
C ILE A 13 -29.40 9.76 -23.39
N GLU A 14 -29.12 9.52 -24.67
CA GLU A 14 -30.14 9.50 -25.72
C GLU A 14 -31.28 8.53 -25.39
N GLY A 15 -32.52 8.97 -25.59
CA GLY A 15 -33.71 8.19 -25.24
C GLY A 15 -34.13 8.20 -23.76
N PHE A 16 -33.27 8.60 -22.82
CA PHE A 16 -33.63 8.65 -21.38
C PHE A 16 -34.81 9.61 -21.11
N GLY A 17 -34.86 10.74 -21.83
CA GLY A 17 -35.96 11.69 -21.75
C GLY A 17 -37.34 11.09 -22.09
N ALA A 18 -37.37 10.07 -22.96
CA ALA A 18 -38.58 9.41 -23.45
C ALA A 18 -39.03 8.21 -22.58
N VAL A 19 -38.20 7.76 -21.62
CA VAL A 19 -38.58 6.74 -20.62
C VAL A 19 -39.65 7.31 -19.68
N LYS A 20 -40.65 6.51 -19.27
CA LYS A 20 -41.70 6.98 -18.37
C LYS A 20 -41.15 7.25 -16.97
N SER A 21 -41.71 8.22 -16.25
CA SER A 21 -41.22 8.65 -14.93
C SER A 21 -41.13 7.53 -13.88
N ASN A 22 -42.00 6.52 -13.96
CA ASN A 22 -41.97 5.34 -13.09
C ASN A 22 -40.89 4.30 -13.47
N GLU A 23 -40.35 4.36 -14.69
CA GLU A 23 -39.33 3.44 -15.20
C GLU A 23 -37.92 4.06 -15.11
N LYS A 24 -37.80 5.40 -15.06
CA LYS A 24 -36.52 6.12 -14.93
C LYS A 24 -35.68 5.68 -13.72
N GLN A 25 -36.32 5.38 -12.59
CA GLN A 25 -35.60 4.93 -11.39
C GLN A 25 -34.90 3.57 -11.63
N SER A 26 -35.56 2.64 -12.32
CA SER A 26 -34.96 1.34 -12.66
C SER A 26 -33.74 1.47 -13.60
N VAL A 27 -33.74 2.46 -14.49
CA VAL A 27 -32.58 2.78 -15.34
C VAL A 27 -31.41 3.33 -14.51
N ILE A 28 -31.70 4.24 -13.57
CA ILE A 28 -30.70 4.81 -12.66
C ILE A 28 -30.07 3.72 -11.80
N ASP A 29 -30.88 2.87 -11.19
CA ASP A 29 -30.47 1.81 -10.27
C ASP A 29 -29.61 0.76 -10.97
N ALA A 30 -30.04 0.27 -12.15
CA ALA A 30 -29.29 -0.74 -12.92
C ALA A 30 -27.89 -0.26 -13.32
N GLY A 31 -27.75 1.01 -13.71
CA GLY A 31 -26.44 1.59 -13.98
C GLY A 31 -25.63 1.88 -12.72
N MET A 32 -26.27 2.20 -11.58
CA MET A 32 -25.57 2.42 -10.30
C MET A 32 -24.98 1.12 -9.76
N GLU A 33 -25.74 0.03 -9.85
CA GLU A 33 -25.32 -1.31 -9.48
C GLU A 33 -24.13 -1.76 -10.34
N ALA A 34 -24.26 -1.69 -11.68
CA ALA A 34 -23.19 -2.05 -12.61
C ALA A 34 -21.92 -1.21 -12.42
N MET A 35 -22.06 0.10 -12.18
CA MET A 35 -20.94 1.00 -11.86
C MET A 35 -20.26 0.64 -10.53
N THR A 36 -21.04 0.27 -9.51
CA THR A 36 -20.49 -0.08 -8.19
C THR A 36 -19.73 -1.40 -8.27
N ASN A 37 -20.32 -2.42 -8.89
CA ASN A 37 -19.71 -3.74 -9.07
C ASN A 37 -18.44 -3.67 -9.93
N GLU A 38 -18.41 -2.85 -10.99
CA GLU A 38 -17.20 -2.64 -11.80
C GLU A 38 -16.12 -1.86 -11.05
N PHE A 39 -16.49 -0.86 -10.23
CA PHE A 39 -15.54 -0.15 -9.38
C PHE A 39 -14.92 -1.07 -8.31
N GLU A 40 -15.73 -1.92 -7.69
CA GLU A 40 -15.26 -2.96 -6.76
C GLU A 40 -14.35 -3.98 -7.47
N ARG A 41 -14.70 -4.43 -8.68
CA ARG A 41 -13.84 -5.33 -9.48
C ARG A 41 -12.50 -4.69 -9.84
N LEU A 42 -12.50 -3.43 -10.25
CA LEU A 42 -11.27 -2.68 -10.60
C LEU A 42 -10.40 -2.37 -9.37
N THR A 43 -10.99 -2.18 -8.19
CA THR A 43 -10.24 -1.95 -6.95
C THR A 43 -9.85 -3.24 -6.22
N ALA A 44 -10.44 -4.38 -6.58
CA ALA A 44 -10.05 -5.70 -6.09
C ALA A 44 -8.70 -6.20 -6.63
N GLU A 45 -8.08 -5.49 -7.59
CA GLU A 45 -6.76 -5.82 -8.14
C GLU A 45 -5.60 -5.47 -7.18
N LYS A 46 -5.55 -6.22 -6.08
CA LYS A 46 -4.43 -6.41 -5.14
C LYS A 46 -3.66 -5.14 -4.72
N PHE A 47 -4.34 -4.23 -4.04
CA PHE A 47 -3.72 -3.64 -2.84
C PHE A 47 -3.52 -4.76 -1.81
N PRO A 48 -2.27 -5.12 -1.44
CA PRO A 48 -2.03 -6.23 -0.51
C PRO A 48 -2.14 -5.81 0.96
N TYR A 49 -2.50 -4.55 1.22
CA TYR A 49 -2.50 -3.93 2.54
C TYR A 49 -3.95 -3.64 2.94
N SER A 50 -4.47 -4.38 3.90
CA SER A 50 -5.83 -4.17 4.42
C SER A 50 -5.83 -3.02 5.44
N PRO A 51 -6.86 -2.14 5.44
CA PRO A 51 -6.99 -1.09 6.43
C PRO A 51 -6.93 -1.61 7.88
N ASN A 52 -6.17 -0.91 8.72
CA ASN A 52 -5.93 -1.20 10.13
C ASN A 52 -5.31 -2.58 10.41
N THR A 53 -4.58 -3.16 9.44
CA THR A 53 -3.80 -4.41 9.65
C THR A 53 -2.30 -4.15 9.72
N PRO A 54 -1.55 -4.90 10.55
CA PRO A 54 -0.08 -4.85 10.58
C PRO A 54 0.53 -5.07 9.19
N CYS A 55 1.42 -4.18 8.78
CA CYS A 55 2.02 -4.22 7.43
C CYS A 55 3.54 -4.02 7.39
N LEU A 56 4.11 -3.35 8.40
CA LEU A 56 5.56 -3.18 8.54
C LEU A 56 6.00 -3.58 9.95
N GLU A 57 7.04 -4.39 10.03
CA GLU A 57 7.76 -4.75 11.26
C GLU A 57 9.18 -4.14 11.15
N ILE A 58 9.58 -3.35 12.15
CA ILE A 58 10.88 -2.67 12.24
C ILE A 58 11.55 -3.08 13.54
N HIS A 59 12.81 -3.51 13.44
CA HIS A 59 13.68 -3.78 14.57
C HIS A 59 14.86 -2.81 14.50
N HIS A 60 15.16 -2.15 15.60
CA HIS A 60 16.31 -1.27 15.77
C HIS A 60 17.16 -1.80 16.91
N ILE A 61 18.40 -2.14 16.60
CA ILE A 61 19.38 -2.64 17.56
C ILE A 61 20.51 -1.63 17.61
N HIS A 62 20.78 -1.08 18.78
CA HIS A 62 21.72 0.01 19.00
C HIS A 62 22.72 -0.36 20.11
N THR A 63 23.99 -0.06 19.89
CA THR A 63 25.05 -0.24 20.88
C THR A 63 26.07 0.90 20.71
N ASN A 64 26.76 1.26 21.78
CA ASN A 64 27.89 2.19 21.72
C ASN A 64 29.15 1.46 22.19
N ASP A 65 30.27 1.69 21.51
CA ASP A 65 31.59 1.21 21.94
C ASP A 65 32.62 2.33 21.75
N ASP A 66 33.45 2.56 22.76
CA ASP A 66 34.43 3.66 22.88
C ASP A 66 33.98 5.05 22.34
N GLY A 67 32.70 5.41 22.56
CA GLY A 67 32.11 6.68 22.13
C GLY A 67 31.52 6.70 20.71
N VAL A 68 31.62 5.60 19.97
CA VAL A 68 31.09 5.40 18.62
C VAL A 68 29.72 4.73 18.67
N SER A 69 28.74 5.24 17.90
CA SER A 69 27.36 4.75 17.85
C SER A 69 27.15 3.77 16.71
N TYR A 70 26.73 2.54 17.01
CA TYR A 70 26.43 1.51 16.02
C TYR A 70 24.96 1.14 16.01
N ASP A 71 24.35 1.18 14.83
CA ASP A 71 22.94 0.88 14.62
C ASP A 71 22.74 -0.20 13.55
N LEU A 72 21.93 -1.21 13.87
CA LEU A 72 21.47 -2.23 12.96
C LEU A 72 19.94 -2.16 12.87
N ILE A 73 19.43 -1.84 11.67
CA ILE A 73 18.00 -1.72 11.41
C ILE A 73 17.56 -2.85 10.48
N TYR A 74 16.58 -3.64 10.92
CA TYR A 74 15.89 -4.63 10.11
C TYR A 74 14.45 -4.17 9.82
N MET A 75 14.03 -4.30 8.56
CA MET A 75 12.68 -3.96 8.12
C MET A 75 12.06 -5.09 7.32
N LYS A 76 10.81 -5.42 7.64
CA LYS A 76 10.07 -6.53 7.05
C LYS A 76 8.63 -6.12 6.75
N ASP A 77 8.27 -6.22 5.48
CA ASP A 77 6.90 -6.11 5.00
C ASP A 77 6.15 -7.40 5.32
N ILE A 78 5.20 -7.33 6.26
CA ILE A 78 4.47 -8.49 6.82
C ILE A 78 3.09 -8.70 6.19
N ALA A 79 2.62 -7.82 5.32
CA ALA A 79 1.27 -7.94 4.74
C ALA A 79 1.17 -9.02 3.64
N ARG A 80 2.30 -9.46 3.07
CA ARG A 80 2.34 -10.43 1.96
C ARG A 80 2.97 -11.78 2.34
N ASN A 81 2.17 -12.68 2.89
CA ASN A 81 2.59 -14.07 3.11
C ASN A 81 2.80 -14.92 1.83
N LYS A 82 2.45 -14.42 0.62
CA LYS A 82 2.49 -15.21 -0.65
C LYS A 82 2.78 -14.35 -1.93
N THR A 83 3.99 -13.79 -2.03
CA THR A 83 4.61 -13.16 -3.24
C THR A 83 3.88 -11.92 -3.84
N ASP A 84 4.36 -11.11 -4.80
CA ASP A 84 5.69 -10.81 -5.39
C ASP A 84 5.85 -9.27 -5.41
N LYS A 85 6.80 -8.60 -4.74
CA LYS A 85 7.91 -9.06 -3.89
C LYS A 85 7.97 -8.17 -2.63
N PRO A 86 7.69 -8.68 -1.42
CA PRO A 86 7.98 -7.98 -0.17
C PRO A 86 9.45 -8.16 0.17
N VAL A 87 10.25 -7.10 0.06
CA VAL A 87 11.69 -7.18 0.30
C VAL A 87 11.98 -6.99 1.79
N THR A 88 12.70 -7.96 2.38
CA THR A 88 13.24 -7.81 3.74
C THR A 88 14.59 -7.10 3.65
N TYR A 89 14.81 -6.09 4.49
CA TYR A 89 16.04 -5.29 4.51
C TYR A 89 16.76 -5.43 5.84
N MET A 90 18.09 -5.38 5.79
CA MET A 90 18.93 -5.12 6.96
C MET A 90 20.03 -4.11 6.59
N ILE A 91 20.16 -3.07 7.40
CA ILE A 91 20.99 -1.90 7.13
C ILE A 91 21.79 -1.59 8.39
N GLY A 92 23.11 -1.44 8.25
CA GLY A 92 24.02 -1.11 9.33
C GLY A 92 24.59 0.30 9.18
N PHE A 93 24.68 1.03 10.30
CA PHE A 93 25.28 2.36 10.39
C PHE A 93 26.30 2.41 11.53
N ASN A 94 27.30 3.29 11.37
CA ASN A 94 28.23 3.74 12.39
C ASN A 94 28.21 5.27 12.34
N ASP A 95 27.92 5.96 13.45
CA ASP A 95 27.89 7.43 13.54
C ASP A 95 27.09 8.08 12.39
N ARG A 96 25.98 7.43 12.02
CA ARG A 96 25.09 7.76 10.89
C ARG A 96 25.68 7.55 9.47
N ALA A 97 26.95 7.19 9.33
CA ALA A 97 27.52 6.71 8.08
C ALA A 97 26.95 5.32 7.74
N LEU A 98 26.52 5.13 6.48
CA LEU A 98 26.05 3.84 5.98
C LEU A 98 27.23 2.89 5.85
N VAL A 99 27.18 1.75 6.56
CA VAL A 99 28.27 0.75 6.55
C VAL A 99 27.99 -0.36 5.55
N ALA A 100 26.79 -0.93 5.61
CA ALA A 100 26.36 -1.97 4.68
C ALA A 100 24.83 -1.99 4.58
N THR A 101 24.32 -2.50 3.46
CA THR A 101 22.90 -2.74 3.24
C THR A 101 22.71 -4.05 2.50
N VAL A 102 21.74 -4.84 2.92
CA VAL A 102 21.33 -6.06 2.23
C VAL A 102 19.81 -6.11 2.11
N SER A 103 19.35 -6.68 1.01
CA SER A 103 17.93 -6.83 0.73
C SER A 103 17.67 -8.20 0.13
N ASN A 104 16.56 -8.85 0.50
CA ASN A 104 16.15 -10.12 -0.08
C ASN A 104 14.66 -10.09 -0.45
N LEU A 105 14.35 -10.59 -1.65
CA LEU A 105 12.99 -10.59 -2.21
C LEU A 105 12.05 -11.59 -1.51
N GLU A 106 12.63 -12.53 -0.77
CA GLU A 106 11.93 -13.47 0.10
C GLU A 106 11.79 -12.88 1.51
N GLN A 107 10.66 -13.16 2.17
CA GLN A 107 10.54 -12.92 3.60
C GLN A 107 11.52 -13.83 4.34
N LYS A 108 12.42 -13.23 5.11
CA LYS A 108 13.42 -13.93 5.94
C LYS A 108 13.34 -13.43 7.37
N THR A 109 13.60 -14.33 8.31
CA THR A 109 13.74 -13.98 9.74
C THR A 109 14.87 -12.97 9.96
N VAL A 110 14.89 -12.31 11.12
CA VAL A 110 15.95 -11.36 11.48
C VAL A 110 17.32 -12.05 11.40
N SER A 111 17.43 -13.26 11.93
CA SER A 111 18.65 -14.09 11.91
C SER A 111 19.12 -14.45 10.51
N GLU A 112 18.22 -14.92 9.62
CA GLU A 112 18.59 -15.24 8.23
C GLU A 112 19.04 -14.00 7.45
N MET A 113 18.45 -12.83 7.72
CA MET A 113 18.92 -11.56 7.13
C MET A 113 20.25 -11.10 7.72
N PHE A 114 20.53 -11.37 9.00
CA PHE A 114 21.82 -11.09 9.63
C PHE A 114 22.95 -11.92 9.01
N ASP A 115 22.70 -13.19 8.68
CA ASP A 115 23.65 -14.04 7.95
C ASP A 115 23.93 -13.54 6.52
N LEU A 116 22.98 -12.86 5.88
CA LEU A 116 23.18 -12.21 4.58
C LEU A 116 23.91 -10.86 4.73
N PHE A 117 23.56 -10.08 5.75
CA PHE A 117 24.19 -8.80 6.07
C PHE A 117 25.67 -8.96 6.39
N THR A 118 26.02 -9.91 7.27
CA THR A 118 27.41 -10.18 7.66
C THR A 118 28.28 -10.65 6.48
N LYS A 119 27.71 -11.39 5.52
CA LYS A 119 28.39 -11.74 4.27
C LYS A 119 28.61 -10.51 3.39
N ALA A 120 27.57 -9.70 3.17
CA ALA A 120 27.67 -8.49 2.36
C ALA A 120 28.68 -7.48 2.93
N TYR A 121 28.64 -7.23 4.24
CA TYR A 121 29.58 -6.36 4.95
C TYR A 121 31.04 -6.82 4.78
N ARG A 122 31.32 -8.12 4.94
CA ARG A 122 32.67 -8.70 4.71
C ARG A 122 33.17 -8.61 3.27
N HIS A 123 32.29 -8.36 2.29
CA HIS A 123 32.67 -8.13 0.89
C HIS A 123 32.84 -6.64 0.55
N GLN A 124 32.56 -5.74 1.49
CA GLN A 124 32.71 -4.29 1.31
C GLN A 124 33.94 -3.71 2.05
N SER A 125 34.53 -4.47 2.97
CA SER A 125 35.55 -4.01 3.92
C SER A 125 37.00 -4.18 3.44
N ASP A 126 37.31 -3.96 2.16
CA ASP A 126 38.68 -4.12 1.64
C ASP A 126 39.54 -2.83 1.72
N GLU A 127 38.96 -1.65 1.96
CA GLU A 127 39.70 -0.37 1.99
C GLU A 127 39.60 0.42 3.32
N GLU A 128 38.44 0.49 3.98
CA GLU A 128 38.30 1.10 5.33
C GLU A 128 37.36 0.27 6.22
N PHE A 129 37.88 -0.36 7.28
CA PHE A 129 37.07 -1.13 8.23
C PHE A 129 36.31 -0.20 9.18
N ILE A 130 35.04 0.05 8.86
CA ILE A 130 34.09 0.65 9.81
C ILE A 130 33.64 -0.44 10.80
N GLU A 131 34.37 -0.61 11.91
CA GLU A 131 34.24 -1.75 12.84
C GLU A 131 32.84 -1.92 13.46
N LEU A 132 31.95 -2.68 12.82
CA LEU A 132 30.67 -3.06 13.44
C LEU A 132 30.88 -4.15 14.51
N PRO A 133 30.31 -4.02 15.73
CA PRO A 133 30.37 -5.04 16.79
C PRO A 133 29.43 -6.23 16.50
N LEU A 134 29.72 -6.98 15.44
CA LEU A 134 28.89 -8.08 14.93
C LEU A 134 28.59 -9.17 15.98
N SER A 135 29.47 -9.38 16.96
CA SER A 135 29.27 -10.35 18.04
C SER A 135 28.21 -9.92 19.05
N LEU A 136 28.05 -8.61 19.30
CA LEU A 136 26.97 -8.05 20.12
C LEU A 136 25.65 -8.09 19.34
N PHE A 137 25.66 -7.66 18.07
CA PHE A 137 24.48 -7.75 17.21
C PHE A 137 23.99 -9.20 17.03
N ALA A 138 24.88 -10.18 16.86
CA ALA A 138 24.50 -11.59 16.79
C ALA A 138 23.73 -12.07 18.03
N LYS A 139 24.19 -11.69 19.24
CA LYS A 139 23.50 -12.04 20.50
C LYS A 139 22.13 -11.35 20.59
N ALA A 140 22.06 -10.07 20.26
CA ALA A 140 20.82 -9.30 20.30
C ALA A 140 19.78 -9.81 19.29
N VAL A 141 20.20 -10.17 18.08
CA VAL A 141 19.34 -10.81 17.06
C VAL A 141 18.87 -12.19 17.51
N GLN A 142 19.72 -13.00 18.17
CA GLN A 142 19.34 -14.31 18.67
C GLN A 142 18.36 -14.28 19.84
N ARG A 143 18.41 -13.24 20.69
CA ARG A 143 17.52 -13.09 21.85
C ARG A 143 16.25 -12.30 21.54
N GLU A 144 16.28 -11.44 20.53
CA GLU A 144 15.25 -10.41 20.28
C GLU A 144 14.96 -9.50 21.49
N GLU A 145 15.97 -9.31 22.35
CA GLU A 145 15.86 -8.61 23.64
C GLU A 145 17.06 -7.65 23.85
N ALA A 146 16.88 -6.69 24.75
CA ALA A 146 17.94 -5.79 25.19
C ALA A 146 18.91 -6.48 26.18
N ASP A 147 20.15 -6.02 26.23
CA ASP A 147 21.19 -6.43 27.19
C ASP A 147 21.85 -5.15 27.76
N GLU A 148 22.69 -5.25 28.79
CA GLU A 148 23.31 -4.09 29.46
C GLU A 148 24.10 -3.17 28.50
N SER A 149 24.61 -3.74 27.40
CA SER A 149 25.35 -3.05 26.34
C SER A 149 24.53 -2.76 25.07
N VAL A 150 23.33 -3.34 24.93
CA VAL A 150 22.57 -3.29 23.67
C VAL A 150 21.12 -2.91 23.90
N LEU A 151 20.72 -1.78 23.32
CA LEU A 151 19.35 -1.35 23.23
C LEU A 151 18.66 -2.05 22.05
N TYR A 152 17.61 -2.82 22.35
CA TYR A 152 16.75 -3.43 21.34
C TYR A 152 15.36 -2.78 21.36
N ARG A 153 14.89 -2.29 20.21
CA ARG A 153 13.56 -1.70 20.03
C ARG A 153 12.84 -2.34 18.85
N LYS A 154 11.54 -2.55 19.01
CA LYS A 154 10.67 -3.14 17.99
C LYS A 154 9.43 -2.28 17.80
N ALA A 155 9.08 -2.00 16.55
CA ALA A 155 7.87 -1.29 16.18
C ALA A 155 7.12 -2.07 15.10
N ILE A 156 5.79 -2.07 15.18
CA ILE A 156 4.90 -2.59 14.15
C ILE A 156 4.00 -1.45 13.72
N ALA A 157 3.96 -1.15 12.43
CA ALA A 157 3.07 -0.16 11.85
C ALA A 157 1.95 -0.83 11.07
N ASN A 158 0.72 -0.40 11.32
CA ASN A 158 -0.47 -0.81 10.60
C ASN A 158 -0.61 0.00 9.31
N MET A 159 -1.30 -0.54 8.31
CA MET A 159 -1.75 0.27 7.19
C MET A 159 -2.94 1.12 7.67
N PRO A 160 -2.85 2.47 7.72
CA PRO A 160 -3.98 3.28 8.15
C PRO A 160 -5.14 3.17 7.16
N ASP A 161 -6.37 3.39 7.61
CA ASP A 161 -7.50 3.48 6.69
C ASP A 161 -7.43 4.79 5.88
N TYR A 162 -7.04 4.67 4.61
CA TYR A 162 -6.91 5.78 3.68
C TYR A 162 -8.10 5.90 2.70
N ARG A 163 -9.14 5.04 2.82
CA ARG A 163 -10.26 4.96 1.86
C ARG A 163 -11.08 6.25 1.77
N ASP A 164 -11.21 6.96 2.88
CA ASP A 164 -11.96 8.21 2.98
C ASP A 164 -11.12 9.48 2.75
N ILE A 165 -9.80 9.34 2.56
CA ILE A 165 -8.91 10.49 2.32
C ILE A 165 -9.17 11.03 0.91
N LYS A 166 -9.52 12.32 0.86
CA LYS A 166 -9.73 13.08 -0.37
C LYS A 166 -8.48 13.90 -0.64
N GLY A 167 -7.82 13.64 -1.77
CA GLY A 167 -6.63 14.35 -2.18
C GLY A 167 -5.97 13.68 -3.38
N SER A 168 -4.85 14.25 -3.78
CA SER A 168 -3.91 13.69 -4.74
C SER A 168 -3.15 12.48 -4.18
N SER A 169 -2.59 11.71 -5.11
CA SER A 169 -1.46 10.82 -4.98
C SER A 169 -0.52 11.10 -3.79
N ASN A 170 -0.01 12.33 -3.71
CA ASN A 170 1.01 12.73 -2.75
C ASN A 170 0.42 13.03 -1.36
N GLU A 171 -0.83 13.51 -1.28
CA GLU A 171 -1.50 13.79 -0.01
C GLU A 171 -1.88 12.50 0.72
N VAL A 172 -2.34 11.47 0.00
CA VAL A 172 -2.63 10.15 0.60
C VAL A 172 -1.33 9.44 1.00
N LEU A 173 -0.26 9.59 0.21
CA LEU A 173 1.09 9.17 0.59
C LEU A 173 1.53 9.84 1.91
N ASN A 174 1.45 11.16 2.01
CA ASN A 174 1.85 11.88 3.22
C ASN A 174 1.00 11.43 4.43
N PHE A 175 -0.32 11.29 4.27
CA PHE A 175 -1.19 10.74 5.31
C PHE A 175 -0.75 9.34 5.80
N ILE A 176 -0.38 8.43 4.87
CA ILE A 176 0.13 7.09 5.24
C ILE A 176 1.44 7.22 6.02
N LYS A 177 2.38 8.05 5.54
CA LYS A 177 3.67 8.30 6.21
C LYS A 177 3.50 8.92 7.60
N ASP A 178 2.62 9.90 7.75
CA ASP A 178 2.39 10.61 9.01
C ASP A 178 1.73 9.69 10.04
N ARG A 179 0.74 8.89 9.62
CA ARG A 179 0.10 7.86 10.47
C ARG A 179 1.09 6.78 10.92
N GLN A 180 1.83 6.20 9.98
CA GLN A 180 2.78 5.14 10.29
C GLN A 180 3.97 5.68 11.10
N GLY A 181 4.40 6.90 10.80
CA GLY A 181 5.33 7.66 11.63
C GLY A 181 4.82 7.78 13.06
N ALA A 182 3.58 8.25 13.28
CA ALA A 182 2.98 8.36 14.60
C ALA A 182 2.90 7.02 15.38
N GLU A 183 2.78 5.88 14.69
CA GLU A 183 2.84 4.54 15.31
C GLU A 183 4.29 4.08 15.60
N ILE A 184 5.27 4.49 14.79
CA ILE A 184 6.68 4.11 14.91
C ILE A 184 7.43 4.98 15.94
N LEU A 185 7.21 6.30 15.94
CA LEU A 185 7.94 7.28 16.75
C LEU A 185 7.99 6.92 18.25
N PRO A 186 6.87 6.57 18.93
CA PRO A 186 6.90 6.26 20.37
C PRO A 186 7.69 4.99 20.70
N ASN A 187 7.71 4.03 19.77
CA ASN A 187 8.32 2.72 19.95
C ASN A 187 9.83 2.72 19.66
N LEU A 188 10.32 3.60 18.78
CA LEU A 188 11.73 3.68 18.40
C LEU A 188 12.52 4.84 19.04
N SER A 189 11.84 5.85 19.61
CA SER A 189 12.44 6.86 20.50
C SER A 189 13.74 7.48 19.92
N ALA A 190 14.87 7.51 20.64
CA ALA A 190 16.12 8.11 20.16
C ALA A 190 16.66 7.56 18.81
N GLY A 191 16.16 6.41 18.32
CA GLY A 191 16.52 5.82 17.02
C GLY A 191 15.74 6.37 15.82
N ILE A 192 14.84 7.34 16.00
CA ILE A 192 13.96 7.84 14.93
C ILE A 192 14.75 8.33 13.71
N GLU A 193 15.78 9.16 13.89
CA GLU A 193 16.53 9.74 12.77
C GLU A 193 17.22 8.65 11.94
N ILE A 194 17.88 7.69 12.59
CA ILE A 194 18.59 6.61 11.88
C ILE A 194 17.63 5.64 11.19
N VAL A 195 16.45 5.41 11.78
CA VAL A 195 15.38 4.61 11.16
C VAL A 195 14.75 5.34 9.97
N LEU A 196 14.62 6.66 10.01
CA LEU A 196 14.17 7.45 8.85
C LEU A 196 15.19 7.40 7.70
N HIS A 197 16.50 7.46 8.01
CA HIS A 197 17.55 7.23 7.02
C HIS A 197 17.48 5.81 6.45
N ALA A 198 17.38 4.77 7.30
CA ALA A 198 17.19 3.39 6.87
C ALA A 198 15.95 3.21 5.96
N ASN A 199 14.84 3.90 6.29
CA ASN A 199 13.60 3.87 5.51
C ASN A 199 13.75 4.50 4.11
N ALA A 200 14.73 5.39 3.88
CA ALA A 200 15.00 5.93 2.55
C ALA A 200 15.62 4.90 1.58
N PHE A 201 16.34 3.90 2.10
CA PHE A 201 16.95 2.83 1.31
C PHE A 201 16.00 1.64 1.04
N ALA A 202 14.95 1.48 1.85
CA ALA A 202 14.05 0.33 1.77
C ALA A 202 12.89 0.55 0.78
N ASP A 203 12.74 -0.32 -0.23
CA ASP A 203 11.49 -0.45 -1.01
C ASP A 203 10.49 -1.27 -0.18
N ASN A 204 10.08 -0.73 0.97
CA ASN A 204 9.14 -1.33 1.92
C ASN A 204 7.69 -0.87 1.65
N VAL A 205 6.73 -1.28 2.49
CA VAL A 205 5.32 -0.87 2.35
C VAL A 205 5.11 0.66 2.36
N ILE A 206 5.89 1.44 3.12
CA ILE A 206 5.76 2.91 3.12
C ILE A 206 6.06 3.46 1.72
N ASN A 207 7.19 3.05 1.13
CA ASN A 207 7.64 3.57 -0.17
C ASN A 207 6.95 2.89 -1.36
N ARG A 208 6.50 1.63 -1.23
CA ARG A 208 5.68 0.96 -2.25
C ARG A 208 4.23 1.43 -2.22
N SER A 209 3.61 1.63 -1.07
CA SER A 209 2.28 2.27 -1.00
C SER A 209 2.35 3.73 -1.42
N ALA A 210 3.46 4.45 -1.18
CA ALA A 210 3.69 5.76 -1.79
C ALA A 210 3.58 5.72 -3.32
N ARG A 211 4.33 4.81 -3.96
CA ARG A 211 4.42 4.71 -5.42
C ARG A 211 3.14 4.13 -6.03
N LEU A 212 2.58 3.08 -5.41
CA LEU A 212 1.36 2.42 -5.84
C LEU A 212 0.13 3.29 -5.60
N THR A 213 -0.02 3.99 -4.47
CA THR A 213 -1.12 4.96 -4.28
C THR A 213 -0.94 6.20 -5.15
N SER A 214 0.30 6.59 -5.46
CA SER A 214 0.54 7.71 -6.38
C SER A 214 0.08 7.41 -7.80
N ASN A 215 0.43 6.22 -8.32
CA ASN A 215 -0.12 5.72 -9.58
C ASN A 215 -1.62 5.45 -9.46
N ALA A 216 -2.04 4.79 -8.38
CA ALA A 216 -3.42 4.37 -8.18
C ALA A 216 -4.39 5.52 -7.93
N ILE A 217 -4.00 6.77 -7.62
CA ILE A 217 -4.96 7.88 -7.59
C ILE A 217 -5.22 8.45 -8.98
N ALA A 218 -4.22 8.44 -9.88
CA ALA A 218 -4.44 8.68 -11.30
C ALA A 218 -5.26 7.53 -11.92
N GLU A 219 -4.88 6.28 -11.66
CA GLU A 219 -5.59 5.10 -12.15
C GLU A 219 -6.97 4.96 -11.51
N VAL A 220 -7.19 5.25 -10.22
CA VAL A 220 -8.55 5.28 -9.61
C VAL A 220 -9.39 6.42 -10.16
N GLY A 221 -8.78 7.52 -10.61
CA GLY A 221 -9.47 8.53 -11.43
C GLY A 221 -9.98 7.91 -12.74
N MET A 222 -9.12 7.18 -13.45
CA MET A 222 -9.46 6.45 -14.67
C MET A 222 -10.45 5.30 -14.44
N MET A 223 -10.32 4.53 -13.35
CA MET A 223 -11.22 3.44 -12.95
C MET A 223 -12.59 3.98 -12.52
N LYS A 224 -12.65 5.18 -11.92
CA LYS A 224 -13.93 5.87 -11.66
C LYS A 224 -14.61 6.29 -12.96
N GLU A 225 -13.88 6.86 -13.92
CA GLU A 225 -14.46 7.18 -15.25
C GLU A 225 -14.78 5.90 -16.07
N GLN A 226 -14.02 4.82 -15.91
CA GLN A 226 -14.29 3.52 -16.53
C GLN A 226 -15.53 2.84 -15.94
N ALA A 227 -15.64 2.76 -14.61
CA ALA A 227 -16.82 2.25 -13.92
C ALA A 227 -18.05 3.11 -14.21
N LEU A 228 -17.88 4.44 -14.28
CA LEU A 228 -18.91 5.38 -14.70
C LEU A 228 -19.36 5.13 -16.15
N SER A 229 -18.44 4.93 -17.09
CA SER A 229 -18.73 4.53 -18.47
C SER A 229 -19.46 3.18 -18.53
N PHE A 230 -19.09 2.23 -17.67
CA PHE A 230 -19.75 0.93 -17.54
C PHE A 230 -21.20 1.05 -17.02
N GLY A 231 -21.42 1.89 -16.00
CA GLY A 231 -22.76 2.21 -15.50
C GLY A 231 -23.64 2.93 -16.52
N LEU A 232 -23.08 3.91 -17.25
CA LEU A 232 -23.80 4.60 -18.33
C LEU A 232 -24.14 3.65 -19.48
N LYS A 233 -23.27 2.68 -19.79
CA LYS A 233 -23.54 1.62 -20.77
C LYS A 233 -24.67 0.69 -20.30
N ALA A 234 -24.67 0.27 -19.03
CA ALA A 234 -25.75 -0.54 -18.46
C ALA A 234 -27.09 0.20 -18.43
N ALA A 235 -27.08 1.49 -18.07
CA ALA A 235 -28.27 2.36 -18.13
C ALA A 235 -28.78 2.51 -19.58
N SER A 236 -27.89 2.73 -20.56
CA SER A 236 -28.24 2.77 -21.99
C SER A 236 -28.87 1.46 -22.49
N SER A 237 -28.29 0.30 -22.14
CA SER A 237 -28.90 -1.01 -22.41
C SER A 237 -30.29 -1.15 -21.77
N LYS A 238 -30.51 -0.61 -20.57
CA LYS A 238 -31.83 -0.64 -19.92
C LYS A 238 -32.86 0.26 -20.61
N ILE A 239 -32.45 1.43 -21.10
CA ILE A 239 -33.30 2.31 -21.93
C ILE A 239 -33.72 1.58 -23.21
N ALA A 240 -32.77 0.95 -23.91
CA ALA A 240 -33.05 0.18 -25.11
C ALA A 240 -34.00 -1.00 -24.85
N GLU A 241 -33.85 -1.71 -23.74
CA GLU A 241 -34.76 -2.78 -23.32
C GLU A 241 -36.20 -2.26 -23.11
N ILE A 242 -36.37 -1.13 -22.41
CA ILE A 242 -37.67 -0.49 -22.17
C ILE A 242 -38.31 -0.04 -23.49
N GLN A 243 -37.52 0.58 -24.38
CA GLN A 243 -37.99 1.02 -25.69
C GLN A 243 -38.38 -0.14 -26.60
N LEU A 244 -37.63 -1.25 -26.58
CA LEU A 244 -37.98 -2.47 -27.31
C LEU A 244 -39.27 -3.09 -26.76
N ARG A 245 -39.43 -3.21 -25.44
CA ARG A 245 -40.69 -3.66 -24.80
C ARG A 245 -41.88 -2.75 -25.12
N GLY A 246 -41.65 -1.44 -25.26
CA GLY A 246 -42.67 -0.46 -25.66
C GLY A 246 -42.92 -0.37 -27.17
N SER A 247 -42.11 -1.04 -27.99
CA SER A 247 -42.21 -0.99 -29.45
C SER A 247 -43.30 -1.92 -29.98
N LYS A 248 -44.07 -1.45 -30.97
CA LYS A 248 -45.05 -2.28 -31.70
C LYS A 248 -44.42 -3.53 -32.34
N LEU A 249 -43.10 -3.54 -32.58
CA LEU A 249 -42.38 -4.67 -33.17
C LEU A 249 -42.19 -5.85 -32.19
N ALA A 250 -42.17 -5.62 -30.87
CA ALA A 250 -42.05 -6.72 -29.91
C ALA A 250 -43.25 -7.68 -29.95
N GLY A 251 -44.44 -7.18 -30.32
CA GLY A 251 -45.62 -8.00 -30.56
C GLY A 251 -45.60 -8.79 -31.88
N MET A 252 -44.69 -8.51 -32.81
CA MET A 252 -44.55 -9.23 -34.08
C MET A 252 -43.51 -10.35 -34.05
N ALA A 253 -42.51 -10.26 -33.15
CA ALA A 253 -41.46 -11.28 -33.02
C ALA A 253 -41.95 -12.62 -32.43
N GLY A 254 -43.19 -12.67 -31.92
CA GLY A 254 -43.84 -13.90 -31.42
C GLY A 254 -44.90 -14.49 -32.36
N MET A 255 -44.93 -14.08 -33.64
CA MET A 255 -45.84 -14.60 -34.68
C MET A 255 -45.12 -15.33 -35.83
N PHE A 256 -43.91 -15.82 -35.58
CA PHE A 256 -43.14 -16.70 -36.47
C PHE A 256 -42.70 -17.95 -35.70
#